data_AF-A0A2N4SCR6-F1
#
_entry.id   AF-A0A2N4SCR6-F1
#
_cell.length_a   1.000
_cell.length_b   1.000
_cell.length_c   1.000
_cell.angle_alpha   90.00
_cell.angle_beta   90.00
_cell.angle_gamma   90.00
#
_symmetry.space_group_name_H-M   'P 1'
#
loop_
_entity.id
_entity.type
_entity.pdbx_description
1 polymer ?
#
loop_
_entity_poly.entity_id
_entity_poly.type
_entity_poly.pdbx_seq_one_letter_code
_entity_poly.pdbx_strand_id
1 'polypeptide(L)'
;MTSLVAWDAVRLANLSRWAVQLGYIDRAEFTGFAGGLESQVRAAYADWSQVSAAYIAGGLIWQYADAREEHLLRTNRLLLSDARSPWRSVPFA
;
A
#
# COMPACT_ATOMS: atom_id res chain seq x y z
N MET A 1 6.17 -6.51 17.72
CA MET A 1 5.97 -5.25 16.98
C MET A 1 5.36 -5.60 15.63
N THR A 2 4.19 -5.05 15.31
CA THR A 2 3.55 -5.27 14.01
C THR A 2 4.48 -4.71 12.92
N SER A 3 4.88 -5.54 11.96
CA SER A 3 5.67 -5.08 10.81
C SER A 3 4.93 -3.94 10.11
N LEU A 4 5.62 -2.82 9.86
CA LEU A 4 5.09 -1.66 9.11
C LEU A 4 5.52 -1.70 7.62
N VAL A 5 5.94 -2.85 7.11
CA VAL A 5 6.36 -3.02 5.70
C VAL A 5 5.29 -2.54 4.72
N ALA A 6 4.00 -2.74 5.01
CA ALA A 6 2.91 -2.22 4.19
C ALA A 6 2.90 -0.68 4.10
N TRP A 7 3.26 0.00 5.19
CA TRP A 7 3.37 1.46 5.24
C TRP A 7 4.45 1.98 4.30
N ASP A 8 5.66 1.43 4.39
CA ASP A 8 6.79 1.86 3.59
C ASP A 8 6.61 1.49 2.12
N ALA A 9 6.10 0.28 1.84
CA ALA A 9 5.87 -0.20 0.49
C ALA A 9 4.86 0.67 -0.29
N VAL A 10 3.72 1.02 0.32
CA VAL A 10 2.71 1.88 -0.34
C VAL A 10 3.26 3.28 -0.60
N ARG A 11 4.06 3.83 0.32
CA ARG A 11 4.67 5.15 0.14
C ARG A 11 5.72 5.13 -0.96
N LEU A 12 6.58 4.11 -0.99
CA LEU A 12 7.58 3.97 -2.04
C LEU A 12 6.91 3.81 -3.40
N ALA A 13 5.88 2.96 -3.52
CA ALA A 13 5.12 2.83 -4.75
C ALA A 13 4.48 4.17 -5.19
N ASN A 14 3.94 4.96 -4.26
CA ASN A 14 3.40 6.28 -4.58
C ASN A 14 4.47 7.29 -5.02
N LEU A 15 5.63 7.32 -4.35
CA LEU A 15 6.77 8.17 -4.73
C LEU A 15 7.29 7.80 -6.12
N SER A 16 7.47 6.50 -6.39
CA SER A 16 7.90 6.01 -7.71
C SER A 16 6.85 6.33 -8.79
N ARG A 17 5.55 6.24 -8.48
CA ARG A 17 4.49 6.66 -9.41
C ARG A 17 4.60 8.15 -9.76
N TRP A 18 4.90 9.02 -8.79
CA TRP A 18 5.14 10.44 -9.05
C TRP A 18 6.40 10.67 -9.88
N ALA A 19 7.47 9.92 -9.62
CA ALA A 19 8.69 9.99 -10.43
C ALA A 19 8.43 9.67 -11.91
N VAL A 20 7.55 8.71 -12.20
CA VAL A 20 7.07 8.44 -13.57
C VAL A 20 6.32 9.63 -14.15
N GLN A 21 5.39 10.23 -13.39
CA GLN A 21 4.60 11.37 -13.86
C GLN A 21 5.44 12.60 -14.18
N LEU A 22 6.55 12.77 -13.47
CA LEU A 22 7.50 13.87 -13.67
C LEU A 22 8.56 13.56 -14.75
N GLY A 23 8.56 12.35 -15.31
CA GLY A 23 9.50 11.93 -16.36
C GLY A 23 10.91 11.62 -15.86
N TYR A 24 11.09 11.39 -14.55
CA TYR A 24 12.39 11.02 -13.98
C TYR A 24 12.74 9.55 -14.18
N ILE A 25 11.72 8.68 -14.19
CA ILE A 25 11.83 7.26 -14.48
C ILE A 25 10.71 6.85 -15.43
N ASP A 26 10.89 5.75 -16.15
CA ASP A 26 9.85 5.19 -17.00
C ASP A 26 8.96 4.16 -16.26
N ARG A 27 7.98 3.62 -16.97
CA ARG A 27 7.05 2.61 -16.42
C ARG A 27 7.74 1.27 -16.12
N ALA A 28 8.77 0.89 -16.88
CA ALA A 28 9.50 -0.35 -16.66
C ALA A 28 10.34 -0.25 -15.38
N GLU A 29 11.02 0.87 -15.17
CA GLU A 29 11.72 1.19 -13.92
C GLU A 29 10.75 1.17 -12.72
N PHE A 30 9.57 1.77 -12.86
CA PHE A 30 8.51 1.67 -11.83
C PHE A 30 8.13 0.21 -11.52
N THR A 31 7.93 -0.64 -12.53
CA THR A 31 7.59 -2.05 -12.30
C THR A 31 8.71 -2.81 -11.59
N GLY A 32 9.98 -2.46 -11.86
CA GLY A 32 11.13 -2.98 -11.12
C GLY A 32 11.11 -2.61 -9.63
N PHE A 33 10.86 -1.33 -9.32
CA PHE A 33 10.72 -0.89 -7.92
C PHE A 33 9.53 -1.54 -7.21
N ALA A 34 8.36 -1.57 -7.87
CA ALA A 34 7.16 -2.18 -7.30
C ALA A 34 7.33 -3.69 -7.07
N GLY A 35 7.96 -4.40 -8.02
CA GLY A 35 8.27 -5.82 -7.87
C GLY A 35 9.28 -6.10 -6.76
N GLY A 36 10.26 -5.21 -6.53
CA GLY A 36 11.21 -5.33 -5.42
C GLY A 36 10.59 -5.27 -4.03
N LEU A 37 9.39 -4.69 -3.89
CA LEU A 37 8.63 -4.63 -2.64
C LEU A 37 7.76 -5.85 -2.40
N GLU A 38 7.43 -6.59 -3.46
CA GLU A 38 6.50 -7.72 -3.40
C GLU A 38 6.97 -8.79 -2.42
N SER A 39 8.23 -9.21 -2.52
CA SER A 39 8.81 -10.25 -1.65
C SER A 39 8.77 -9.86 -0.17
N GLN A 40 9.00 -8.59 0.15
CA GLN A 40 8.99 -8.08 1.52
C GLN A 40 7.57 -8.05 2.09
N VAL A 41 6.60 -7.58 1.30
CA VAL A 41 5.19 -7.56 1.70
C VAL A 41 4.66 -8.98 1.91
N ARG A 42 5.00 -9.91 1.03
CA ARG A 42 4.61 -11.34 1.14
C ARG A 42 5.27 -12.05 2.32
N ALA A 43 6.51 -11.69 2.66
CA ALA A 43 7.16 -12.23 3.85
C ALA A 43 6.54 -11.69 5.16
N ALA A 44 5.98 -10.48 5.13
CA ALA A 44 5.46 -9.81 6.32
C ALA A 44 3.98 -10.11 6.62
N TYR A 45 3.18 -10.49 5.62
CA TYR A 45 1.73 -10.64 5.74
C TYR A 45 1.22 -11.87 5.00
N ALA A 46 0.08 -12.41 5.45
CA ALA A 46 -0.56 -13.59 4.86
C ALA A 46 -1.74 -13.26 3.94
N ASP A 47 -2.30 -12.05 4.04
CA ASP A 47 -3.45 -11.62 3.25
C ASP A 47 -3.56 -10.09 3.15
N TRP A 48 -4.44 -9.63 2.26
CA TRP A 48 -4.74 -8.20 2.05
C TRP A 48 -5.28 -7.49 3.30
N SER A 49 -5.95 -8.20 4.21
CA SER A 49 -6.49 -7.61 5.45
C SER A 49 -5.37 -7.24 6.41
N GLN A 50 -4.35 -8.11 6.53
CA GLN A 50 -3.16 -7.83 7.33
C GLN A 50 -2.35 -6.66 6.75
N VAL A 51 -2.21 -6.59 5.43
CA VAL A 51 -1.58 -5.44 4.74
C VAL A 51 -2.33 -4.16 5.06
N SER A 52 -3.66 -4.18 4.94
CA SER A 52 -4.52 -3.03 5.24
C SER A 52 -4.40 -2.56 6.68
N ALA A 53 -4.43 -3.48 7.64
CA ALA A 53 -4.29 -3.18 9.06
C ALA A 53 -2.93 -2.57 9.38
N ALA A 54 -1.85 -3.12 8.82
CA ALA A 54 -0.50 -2.58 9.02
C ALA A 54 -0.33 -1.19 8.38
N TYR A 55 -0.94 -0.96 7.21
CA TYR A 55 -0.94 0.35 6.57
C TYR A 55 -1.69 1.41 7.40
N ILE A 56 -2.85 1.06 7.95
CA ILE A 56 -3.60 1.93 8.87
C ILE A 56 -2.78 2.21 10.13
N ALA A 57 -2.20 1.18 10.76
CA ALA A 57 -1.40 1.32 11.96
C ALA A 57 -0.20 2.26 11.75
N GLY A 58 0.49 2.15 10.60
CA GLY A 58 1.51 3.11 10.20
C GLY A 58 0.97 4.54 10.12
N GLY A 59 -0.21 4.73 9.51
CA GLY A 59 -0.89 6.03 9.48
C GLY A 59 -1.11 6.64 10.85
N LEU A 60 -1.69 5.87 11.77
CA LEU A 60 -2.03 6.36 13.11
C LEU A 60 -0.80 6.72 13.95
N ILE A 61 0.28 5.92 13.88
CA ILE A 61 1.53 6.18 14.61
C ILE A 61 2.12 7.54 14.22
N TRP A 62 2.03 7.91 12.95
CA TRP A 62 2.58 9.17 12.43
C TRP A 62 1.61 10.37 12.55
N GLN A 63 0.49 10.22 13.27
CA GLN A 63 -0.46 11.29 13.62
C GLN A 63 -0.87 12.18 12.44
N TYR A 64 -1.44 11.59 11.39
CA TYR A 64 -2.08 12.40 10.35
C TYR A 64 -3.29 13.15 10.93
N ALA A 65 -3.47 14.40 10.52
CA ALA A 65 -4.65 15.20 10.88
C ALA A 65 -5.96 14.41 10.64
N ASP A 66 -6.96 14.60 11.51
CA ASP A 66 -8.21 13.81 11.58
C ASP A 66 -8.89 13.57 10.21
N ALA A 67 -8.94 14.58 9.34
CA ALA A 67 -9.55 14.46 8.01
C ALA A 67 -8.83 13.46 7.09
N ARG A 68 -7.51 13.29 7.26
CA ARG A 68 -6.71 12.31 6.52
C ARG A 68 -6.86 10.91 7.11
N GLU A 69 -7.14 10.79 8.41
CA GLU A 69 -7.41 9.52 9.08
C GLU A 69 -8.75 8.91 8.61
N GLU A 70 -9.83 9.69 8.55
CA GLU A 70 -11.11 9.21 8.05
C GLU A 70 -11.00 8.71 6.60
N HIS A 71 -10.28 9.45 5.76
CA HIS A 71 -10.07 9.07 4.37
C HIS A 71 -9.25 7.78 4.23
N LEU A 72 -8.23 7.61 5.08
CA LEU A 72 -7.41 6.41 5.15
C LEU A 72 -8.25 5.18 5.53
N LEU A 73 -9.05 5.29 6.61
CA LEU A 73 -9.92 4.23 7.10
C LEU A 73 -10.99 3.86 6.06
N ARG A 74 -11.64 4.86 5.47
CA ARG A 74 -12.66 4.65 4.44
C ARG A 74 -12.11 3.97 3.20
N THR A 75 -10.95 4.42 2.72
CA THR A 75 -10.31 3.84 1.53
C THR A 75 -9.93 2.39 1.75
N ASN A 76 -9.29 2.08 2.88
CA ASN A 76 -8.90 0.71 3.21
C ASN A 76 -10.11 -0.22 3.35
N ARG A 77 -11.20 0.26 3.97
CA ARG A 77 -12.46 -0.49 4.02
C ARG A 77 -12.98 -0.81 2.61
N LEU A 78 -13.01 0.16 1.70
CA LEU A 78 -13.46 -0.04 0.33
C LEU A 78 -12.56 -1.02 -0.44
N LEU A 79 -11.24 -0.95 -0.26
CA LEU A 79 -10.32 -1.90 -0.88
C LEU A 79 -10.58 -3.34 -0.44
N LEU A 80 -11.00 -3.57 0.80
CA LEU A 80 -11.33 -4.90 1.30
C LEU A 80 -12.76 -5.36 0.95
N SER A 81 -13.71 -4.44 0.77
CA SER A 81 -15.14 -4.78 0.68
C SER A 81 -15.82 -4.51 -0.67
N ASP A 82 -15.34 -3.56 -1.48
CA ASP A 82 -15.95 -3.28 -2.80
C ASP A 82 -15.65 -4.45 -3.75
N ALA A 83 -16.70 -5.01 -4.36
CA ALA A 83 -16.59 -6.14 -5.28
C ALA A 83 -15.70 -5.87 -6.51
N ARG A 84 -15.54 -4.60 -6.91
CA ARG A 84 -14.68 -4.17 -8.01
C ARG A 84 -13.25 -3.88 -7.57
N SER A 85 -12.97 -3.96 -6.27
CA SER A 85 -11.61 -3.77 -5.76
C SER A 85 -10.67 -4.81 -6.36
N PRO A 86 -9.48 -4.41 -6.82
CA PRO A 86 -8.49 -5.36 -7.31
C PRO A 86 -8.07 -6.38 -6.23
N TRP A 87 -8.18 -6.05 -4.94
CA TRP A 87 -7.87 -7.00 -3.85
C TRP A 87 -8.87 -8.15 -3.74
N ARG A 88 -10.03 -8.05 -4.41
CA ARG A 88 -11.01 -9.14 -4.52
C ARG A 88 -10.70 -10.09 -5.67
N SER A 89 -10.14 -9.57 -6.77
CA SER A 89 -9.86 -10.33 -7.99
C SER A 89 -8.40 -10.81 -8.09
N VAL A 90 -7.48 -10.15 -7.38
CA VAL A 90 -6.05 -10.49 -7.36
C VAL A 90 -5.76 -11.26 -6.07
N PRO A 91 -5.43 -12.57 -6.15
CA PRO A 91 -5.09 -13.34 -4.96
C PRO A 91 -3.81 -12.82 -4.32
N PHE A 92 -3.77 -12.87 -3.00
CA PHE A 92 -2.56 -12.62 -2.22
C PHE A 92 -1.70 -13.90 -2.25
N ALA A 93 -1.09 -14.20 -3.39
CA ALA A 93 -0.26 -15.40 -3.61
C ALA A 93 1.19 -15.00 -3.88
#